data_AF-A0A1E5JU76-F1
#
_entry.id   AF-A0A1E5JU76-F1
#
_cell.length_a   1.000
_cell.length_b   1.000
_cell.length_c   1.000
_cell.angle_alpha   90.00
_cell.angle_beta   90.00
_cell.angle_gamma   90.00
#
_symmetry.space_group_name_H-M   'P 1'
#
loop_
_entity.id
_entity.type
_entity.pdbx_description
1 polymer ?
#
loop_
_entity_poly.entity_id
_entity_poly.type
_entity_poly.pdbx_seq_one_letter_code
_entity_poly.pdbx_strand_id
1 'polypeptide(L)'
;MWSFIQTEKFKFVHSSRWINAFSLEDGSPLWAGVTISHPRTEPCTTEQIYPTNTTIDLFIKELITESSEFGHLIGFKGIDWDFFYARPYLYPRGSGLSWHTDGKYKISGAYYCHPIWDINWGAELLINPTPRLDFDYPEVTLINDKKKK
;
A
#
# COMPACT_ATOMS: atom_id res chain seq x y z
N MET A 1 13.58 -11.32 -2.05
CA MET A 1 12.34 -10.81 -1.43
C MET A 1 11.65 -11.81 -0.52
N TRP A 2 11.38 -13.06 -0.93
CA TRP A 2 10.74 -14.04 -0.03
C TRP A 2 11.45 -14.21 1.33
N SER A 3 12.76 -14.43 1.33
CA SER A 3 13.56 -14.58 2.56
C SER A 3 13.50 -13.34 3.46
N PHE A 4 13.37 -12.14 2.88
CA PHE A 4 13.19 -10.91 3.63
C PHE A 4 11.87 -10.88 4.38
N ILE A 5 10.78 -11.25 3.69
CA ILE A 5 9.46 -11.39 4.32
C ILE A 5 9.50 -12.38 5.48
N GLN A 6 10.24 -13.48 5.38
CA GLN A 6 10.35 -14.47 6.47
C GLN A 6 11.06 -13.94 7.73
N THR A 7 11.88 -12.91 7.61
CA THR A 7 12.64 -12.31 8.72
C THR A 7 12.05 -11.01 9.26
N GLU A 8 11.01 -10.49 8.59
CA GLU A 8 10.42 -9.20 8.95
C GLU A 8 9.60 -9.26 10.24
N LYS A 9 9.53 -8.11 10.94
CA LYS A 9 8.78 -8.00 12.19
C LYS A 9 7.34 -7.59 11.90
N PHE A 10 6.49 -8.59 11.71
CA PHE A 10 5.06 -8.40 11.48
C PHE A 10 4.26 -8.16 12.76
N LYS A 11 3.20 -7.36 12.64
CA LYS A 11 2.16 -7.20 13.65
C LYS A 11 0.78 -7.16 13.00
N PHE A 12 -0.25 -7.55 13.73
CA PHE A 12 -1.63 -7.41 13.25
C PHE A 12 -1.98 -5.94 12.98
N VAL A 13 -2.75 -5.69 11.92
CA VAL A 13 -3.12 -4.34 11.49
C VAL A 13 -3.81 -3.51 12.58
N HIS A 14 -4.58 -4.15 13.47
CA HIS A 14 -5.28 -3.49 14.58
C HIS A 14 -4.55 -3.55 15.93
N SER A 15 -3.29 -3.98 15.99
CA SER A 15 -2.61 -4.26 17.26
C SER A 15 -2.42 -3.02 18.16
N SER A 16 -2.37 -1.82 17.58
CA SER A 16 -2.15 -0.56 18.32
C SER A 16 -3.35 0.38 18.30
N ARG A 17 -4.09 0.41 17.19
CA ARG A 17 -5.29 1.24 17.00
C ARG A 17 -6.11 0.66 15.85
N TRP A 18 -7.37 1.07 15.76
CA TRP A 18 -8.21 0.78 14.61
C TRP A 18 -7.62 1.41 13.34
N ILE A 19 -7.65 0.66 12.23
CA ILE A 19 -7.12 1.07 10.92
C ILE A 19 -8.25 0.96 9.91
N ASN A 20 -8.79 2.09 9.47
CA ASN A 20 -9.99 2.15 8.62
C ASN A 20 -9.84 1.47 7.25
N ALA A 21 -8.61 1.17 6.81
CA ALA A 21 -8.38 0.45 5.58
C ALA A 21 -8.82 -1.03 5.65
N PHE A 22 -8.94 -1.60 6.85
CA PHE A 22 -9.36 -2.99 7.07
C PHE A 22 -10.71 -3.00 7.79
N SER A 23 -11.68 -3.71 7.23
CA SER A 23 -12.99 -3.94 7.84
C SER A 23 -12.91 -5.03 8.92
N LEU A 24 -13.98 -5.21 9.70
CA LEU A 24 -14.06 -6.30 10.68
C LEU A 24 -14.10 -7.68 10.00
N GLU A 25 -14.58 -7.75 8.77
CA GLU A 25 -14.75 -8.99 8.00
C GLU A 25 -13.47 -9.37 7.22
N ASP A 26 -12.50 -8.44 7.13
CA ASP A 26 -11.19 -8.68 6.51
C ASP A 26 -10.27 -9.58 7.34
N GLY A 27 -10.76 -10.05 8.50
CA GLY A 27 -10.01 -10.87 9.43
C GLY A 27 -8.92 -10.05 10.13
N SER A 28 -7.70 -10.59 10.16
CA SER A 28 -6.57 -9.90 10.80
C SER A 28 -5.28 -10.09 9.98
N PRO A 29 -5.13 -9.35 8.87
CA PRO A 29 -3.86 -9.29 8.16
C PRO A 29 -2.74 -8.77 9.07
N LEU A 30 -1.50 -9.07 8.70
CA LEU A 30 -0.32 -8.51 9.33
C LEU A 30 0.42 -7.59 8.36
N TRP A 31 1.11 -6.62 8.94
CA TRP A 31 2.00 -5.72 8.20
C TRP A 31 3.34 -5.54 8.91
N ALA A 32 4.36 -5.19 8.15
CA ALA A 32 5.65 -4.76 8.67
C ALA A 32 5.81 -3.23 8.58
N GLY A 33 7.02 -2.75 8.86
CA GLY A 33 7.38 -1.34 8.68
C GLY A 33 7.17 -0.86 7.24
N VAL A 34 6.96 0.44 7.07
CA VAL A 34 6.88 1.06 5.75
C VAL A 34 8.23 1.67 5.39
N THR A 35 8.65 1.45 4.15
CA THR A 35 9.86 2.06 3.60
C THR A 35 9.47 3.00 2.47
N ILE A 36 9.99 4.23 2.49
CA ILE A 36 9.79 5.23 1.45
C ILE A 36 11.03 5.36 0.57
N SER A 37 10.84 5.53 -0.73
CA SER A 37 11.92 5.62 -1.72
C SER A 37 12.75 6.89 -1.62
N HIS A 38 12.13 8.02 -1.27
CA HIS A 38 12.76 9.33 -1.19
C HIS A 38 12.20 10.10 0.01
N PRO A 39 13.00 11.01 0.62
CA PRO A 39 12.50 11.91 1.65
C PRO A 39 11.33 12.76 1.13
N ARG A 40 10.39 13.07 2.02
CA ARG A 40 9.32 14.05 1.77
C ARG A 40 9.40 15.18 2.78
N THR A 41 8.76 16.31 2.46
CA THR A 41 8.81 17.54 3.26
C THR A 41 8.35 17.35 4.70
N GLU A 42 7.34 16.50 4.92
CA GLU A 42 6.82 16.19 6.25
C GLU A 42 7.08 14.71 6.62
N PRO A 43 8.18 14.39 7.33
CA PRO A 43 8.50 13.02 7.69
C PRO A 43 7.45 12.42 8.65
N CYS A 44 7.04 11.17 8.43
CA CYS A 44 6.31 10.42 9.46
C CYS A 44 7.30 9.65 10.34
N THR A 45 7.05 9.64 11.65
CA THR A 45 7.88 8.94 12.64
C THR A 45 7.92 7.42 12.50
N THR A 46 7.08 6.84 11.64
CA THR A 46 6.98 5.39 11.42
C THR A 46 7.58 4.90 10.11
N GLU A 47 8.05 5.82 9.28
CA GLU A 47 8.62 5.53 7.96
C GLU A 47 10.14 5.39 8.06
N GLN A 48 10.66 4.36 7.40
CA GLN A 48 12.09 4.25 7.10
C GLN A 48 12.34 4.81 5.70
N ILE A 49 13.43 5.54 5.52
CA ILE A 49 13.79 6.11 4.22
C ILE A 49 14.87 5.23 3.60
N TYR A 50 14.68 4.80 2.35
CA TYR A 50 15.71 4.12 1.57
C TYR A 50 16.98 4.99 1.45
N PRO A 51 18.19 4.43 1.61
CA PRO A 51 18.48 3.03 1.93
C PRO A 51 18.34 2.72 3.44
N THR A 52 17.87 1.51 3.74
CA THR A 52 17.61 1.00 5.09
C THR A 52 18.67 0.01 5.60
N ASN A 53 19.63 -0.38 4.74
CA ASN A 53 20.56 -1.50 4.92
C ASN A 53 19.85 -2.85 5.16
N THR A 54 18.71 -3.05 4.50
CA THR A 54 17.99 -4.33 4.52
C THR A 54 17.67 -4.81 3.10
N THR A 55 17.13 -6.01 2.96
CA THR A 55 16.85 -6.58 1.63
C THR A 55 15.80 -5.80 0.84
N ILE A 56 14.93 -5.01 1.50
CA ILE A 56 13.96 -4.14 0.80
C ILE A 56 14.64 -3.11 -0.10
N ASP A 57 15.88 -2.74 0.20
CA ASP A 57 16.65 -1.78 -0.58
C ASP A 57 16.90 -2.29 -2.00
N LEU A 58 17.06 -3.60 -2.19
CA LEU A 58 17.21 -4.19 -3.53
C LEU A 58 15.94 -3.98 -4.37
N PHE A 59 14.76 -4.17 -3.76
CA PHE A 59 13.48 -3.95 -4.43
C PHE A 59 13.24 -2.48 -4.76
N ILE A 60 13.50 -1.57 -3.81
CA ILE A 60 13.33 -0.13 -4.03
C ILE A 60 14.31 0.37 -5.08
N LYS A 61 15.58 -0.07 -5.02
CA LYS A 61 16.60 0.30 -6.00
C LYS A 61 16.18 -0.11 -7.41
N GLU A 62 15.67 -1.33 -7.58
CA GLU A 62 15.22 -1.83 -8.88
C GLU A 62 14.06 -0.98 -9.41
N LEU A 63 13.03 -0.75 -8.59
CA LEU A 63 11.90 0.10 -8.98
C LEU A 63 12.34 1.52 -9.37
N ILE A 64 13.28 2.12 -8.64
CA ILE A 64 13.81 3.45 -8.99
C ILE A 64 14.54 3.40 -10.34
N THR A 65 15.42 2.42 -10.53
CA THR A 65 16.25 2.26 -11.74
C THR A 65 15.37 2.10 -12.97
N GLU A 66 14.39 1.21 -12.89
CA GLU A 66 13.51 0.85 -14.00
C GLU A 66 12.35 1.85 -14.19
N SER A 67 12.04 2.70 -13.21
CA SER A 67 10.86 3.59 -13.24
C SER A 67 10.77 4.46 -14.50
N SER A 68 11.92 4.89 -15.05
CA SER A 68 11.97 5.73 -16.24
C SER A 68 11.48 5.02 -17.50
N GLU A 69 11.71 3.70 -17.61
CA GLU A 69 11.24 2.88 -18.73
C GLU A 69 9.72 2.70 -18.71
N PHE A 70 9.15 2.65 -17.51
CA PHE A 70 7.72 2.51 -17.28
C PHE A 70 6.98 3.86 -17.15
N GLY A 71 7.59 4.98 -17.53
CA GLY A 71 7.00 6.31 -17.41
C GLY A 71 5.63 6.46 -18.11
N HIS A 72 5.36 5.67 -19.15
CA HIS A 72 4.05 5.64 -19.81
C HIS A 72 2.93 5.03 -18.96
N LEU A 73 3.26 4.19 -17.97
CA LEU A 73 2.32 3.64 -17.00
C LEU A 73 2.31 4.47 -15.72
N ILE A 74 3.49 4.84 -15.23
CA ILE A 74 3.64 5.41 -13.87
C ILE A 74 3.88 6.92 -13.80
N GLY A 75 4.07 7.57 -14.94
CA GLY A 75 4.53 8.95 -15.01
C GLY A 75 5.98 9.09 -14.57
N PHE A 76 6.45 10.33 -14.53
CA PHE A 76 7.85 10.67 -14.24
C PHE A 76 8.04 11.27 -12.85
N LYS A 77 9.09 10.85 -12.16
CA LYS A 77 9.46 11.41 -10.86
C LYS A 77 9.71 12.92 -10.96
N GLY A 78 9.17 13.69 -10.01
CA GLY A 78 9.30 15.15 -9.95
C GLY A 78 8.36 15.90 -10.90
N ILE A 79 7.57 15.18 -11.71
CA ILE A 79 6.50 15.74 -12.53
C ILE A 79 5.16 15.17 -12.06
N ASP A 80 5.08 13.84 -12.03
CA ASP A 80 3.87 13.09 -11.78
C ASP A 80 3.76 12.56 -10.35
N TRP A 81 4.91 12.31 -9.71
CA TRP A 81 5.02 11.77 -8.36
C TRP A 81 6.37 12.14 -7.72
N ASP A 82 6.39 12.33 -6.39
CA ASP A 82 7.61 12.73 -5.66
C ASP A 82 8.37 11.53 -5.07
N PHE A 83 7.61 10.58 -4.52
CA PHE A 83 8.09 9.35 -3.90
C PHE A 83 7.00 8.26 -4.00
N PHE A 84 7.42 7.01 -3.85
CA PHE A 84 6.55 5.89 -3.51
C PHE A 84 6.96 5.28 -2.16
N TYR A 85 6.05 4.51 -1.57
CA TYR A 85 6.32 3.71 -0.38
C TYR A 85 6.01 2.24 -0.64
N ALA A 86 6.71 1.35 0.06
CA ALA A 86 6.49 -0.08 0.05
C ALA A 86 6.21 -0.55 1.48
N ARG A 87 5.23 -1.41 1.65
CA ARG A 87 4.90 -2.03 2.93
C ARG A 87 4.69 -3.53 2.74
N PRO A 88 5.44 -4.39 3.45
CA PRO A 88 5.17 -5.82 3.47
C PRO A 88 3.86 -6.14 4.17
N TYR A 89 3.08 -7.04 3.58
CA TYR A 89 1.86 -7.59 4.17
C TYR A 89 1.92 -9.12 4.19
N LEU A 90 1.27 -9.71 5.19
CA LEU A 90 1.01 -11.14 5.29
C LEU A 90 -0.47 -11.35 5.54
N TYR A 91 -1.10 -12.23 4.76
CA TYR A 91 -2.52 -12.54 4.86
C TYR A 91 -2.68 -13.99 5.34
N PRO A 92 -2.90 -14.25 6.64
CA PRO A 92 -3.25 -15.57 7.14
C PRO A 92 -4.58 -16.08 6.57
N ARG A 93 -4.84 -17.38 6.74
CA ARG A 93 -6.14 -17.97 6.38
C ARG A 93 -7.30 -17.19 7.02
N GLY A 94 -8.32 -16.90 6.21
CA GLY A 94 -9.50 -16.16 6.65
C GLY A 94 -9.29 -14.65 6.75
N SER A 95 -8.13 -14.14 6.30
CA SER A 95 -7.93 -12.70 6.11
C SER A 95 -8.02 -12.32 4.65
N GLY A 96 -8.35 -11.06 4.41
CA GLY A 96 -8.48 -10.49 3.08
C GLY A 96 -8.47 -8.98 3.15
N LEU A 97 -8.96 -8.36 2.09
CA LEU A 97 -9.17 -6.92 2.05
C LEU A 97 -10.44 -6.65 1.25
N SER A 98 -11.41 -6.02 1.90
CA SER A 98 -12.71 -5.68 1.32
C SER A 98 -12.55 -4.78 0.11
N TRP A 99 -13.56 -4.74 -0.75
CA TRP A 99 -13.58 -3.82 -1.90
C TRP A 99 -13.33 -2.38 -1.47
N HIS A 100 -12.31 -1.77 -2.05
CA HIS A 100 -11.90 -0.41 -1.75
C HIS A 100 -11.31 0.26 -2.98
N THR A 101 -11.11 1.57 -2.87
CA THR A 101 -10.23 2.32 -3.76
C THR A 101 -9.03 2.74 -2.95
N ASP A 102 -7.83 2.66 -3.50
CA ASP A 102 -6.56 3.02 -2.83
C ASP A 102 -6.44 4.51 -2.47
N GLY A 103 -7.51 5.30 -2.59
CA GLY A 103 -7.56 6.68 -2.15
C GLY A 103 -6.90 7.63 -3.15
N LYS A 104 -5.98 8.47 -2.66
CA LYS A 104 -5.39 9.59 -3.41
C LYS A 104 -4.04 9.26 -4.07
N TYR A 105 -3.63 7.99 -4.08
CA TYR A 105 -2.39 7.60 -4.75
C TYR A 105 -2.59 7.63 -6.26
N LYS A 106 -1.57 8.11 -6.98
CA LYS A 106 -1.58 8.07 -8.44
C LYS A 106 -1.62 6.64 -8.94
N ILE A 107 -0.85 5.76 -8.30
CA ILE A 107 -0.72 4.33 -8.61
C ILE A 107 -0.47 3.54 -7.35
N SER A 108 -1.00 2.34 -7.34
CA SER A 108 -0.70 1.29 -6.38
C SER A 108 -0.34 0.01 -7.12
N GLY A 109 0.43 -0.85 -6.46
CA GLY A 109 0.77 -2.16 -6.98
C GLY A 109 1.08 -3.13 -5.85
N ALA A 110 0.93 -4.41 -6.14
CA ALA A 110 1.28 -5.50 -5.23
C ALA A 110 2.34 -6.40 -5.87
N TYR A 111 3.39 -6.72 -5.12
CA TYR A 111 4.40 -7.69 -5.51
C TYR A 111 4.29 -8.93 -4.63
N TYR A 112 3.80 -10.04 -5.22
CA TYR A 112 3.64 -11.31 -4.52
C TYR A 112 5.00 -11.98 -4.34
N CYS A 113 5.47 -12.04 -3.09
CA CYS A 113 6.82 -12.51 -2.77
C CYS A 113 6.93 -14.02 -2.57
N HIS A 114 5.83 -14.76 -2.47
CA HIS A 114 5.87 -16.20 -2.18
C HIS A 114 6.36 -16.98 -3.42
N PRO A 115 7.29 -17.95 -3.29
CA PRO A 115 7.91 -18.63 -4.43
C PRO A 115 6.96 -19.54 -5.21
N ILE A 116 5.84 -19.92 -4.60
CA ILE A 116 4.76 -20.70 -5.19
C ILE A 116 3.42 -20.05 -4.83
N TRP A 117 2.41 -20.13 -5.69
CA TRP A 117 1.07 -19.70 -5.35
C TRP A 117 0.09 -20.79 -5.75
N ASP A 118 -0.61 -21.36 -4.77
CA ASP A 118 -1.65 -22.34 -5.02
C ASP A 118 -3.01 -21.63 -5.01
N ILE A 119 -3.81 -21.85 -6.04
CA ILE A 119 -5.13 -21.23 -6.18
C ILE A 119 -6.06 -21.61 -5.02
N ASN A 120 -5.85 -22.76 -4.37
CA ASN A 120 -6.64 -23.19 -3.21
C ASN A 120 -6.32 -22.38 -1.94
N TRP A 121 -5.29 -21.53 -1.96
CA TRP A 121 -4.98 -20.62 -0.85
C TRP A 121 -5.82 -19.34 -0.89
N GLY A 122 -6.39 -18.99 -2.05
CA GLY A 122 -7.13 -17.75 -2.28
C GLY A 122 -6.21 -16.52 -2.36
N ALA A 123 -6.70 -15.37 -1.89
CA ALA A 123 -5.99 -14.08 -1.82
C ALA A 123 -5.56 -13.50 -3.18
N GLU A 124 -6.31 -13.82 -4.23
CA GLU A 124 -6.17 -13.24 -5.56
C GLU A 124 -6.50 -11.73 -5.55
N LEU A 125 -5.78 -10.96 -6.38
CA LEU A 125 -6.19 -9.60 -6.67
C LEU A 125 -7.42 -9.61 -7.56
N LEU A 126 -8.51 -9.05 -7.06
CA LEU A 126 -9.74 -8.89 -7.83
C LEU A 126 -9.90 -7.42 -8.22
N ILE A 127 -10.20 -7.17 -9.50
CA ILE A 127 -10.42 -5.82 -10.04
C ILE A 127 -11.87 -5.75 -10.52
N ASN A 128 -12.61 -4.76 -10.04
CA ASN A 128 -13.92 -4.45 -10.59
C ASN A 128 -13.73 -3.71 -11.92
N PRO A 129 -14.16 -4.27 -13.07
CA PRO A 129 -13.96 -3.63 -14.37
C PRO A 129 -14.90 -2.44 -14.60
N THR A 130 -15.88 -2.23 -13.71
CA THR A 130 -16.84 -1.13 -13.82
C THR A 130 -16.10 0.20 -13.68
N PRO A 131 -16.16 1.09 -14.67
CA PRO A 131 -15.59 2.43 -14.56
C PRO A 131 -16.13 3.11 -13.32
N ARG A 132 -15.26 3.75 -12.55
CA ARG A 132 -15.67 4.55 -11.41
C ARG A 132 -16.59 5.65 -11.91
N LEU A 133 -17.85 5.63 -11.48
CA LEU A 133 -18.68 6.82 -11.54
C LEU A 133 -18.05 7.81 -10.56
N ASP A 134 -17.77 9.02 -11.00
CA ASP A 134 -17.41 10.12 -10.10
C ASP A 134 -18.59 10.31 -9.14
N PHE A 135 -18.51 9.68 -7.97
CA PHE A 135 -19.46 9.93 -6.92
C PHE A 135 -19.13 11.31 -6.36
N ASP A 136 -19.93 12.30 -6.75
CA ASP A 136 -20.07 13.53 -5.99
C ASP A 136 -20.54 13.14 -4.59
N TYR A 137 -19.60 13.01 -3.65
CA TYR A 137 -19.95 12.86 -2.26
C TYR A 137 -20.71 14.13 -1.86
N PRO A 138 -21.96 14.02 -1.38
CA PRO A 138 -22.70 15.20 -0.97
C PRO A 138 -21.90 15.91 0.12
N GLU A 139 -21.72 17.22 -0.02
CA GLU A 139 -21.15 18.05 1.04
C GLU A 139 -22.04 17.86 2.29
N VAL A 140 -21.51 17.20 3.32
CA VAL A 140 -22.20 17.08 4.59
C VAL A 140 -21.95 18.35 5.38
N THR A 141 -22.98 19.17 5.54
CA THR A 141 -22.96 20.29 6.50
C THR A 141 -22.87 19.69 7.90
N LEU A 142 -21.72 19.84 8.56
CA LEU A 142 -21.58 19.50 9.97
C LEU A 142 -22.52 20.39 10.80
N ILE A 143 -22.96 19.92 11.96
CA ILE A 143 -23.86 20.63 12.90
C ILE A 143 -23.36 22.04 13.28
N ASN A 144 -22.09 22.35 13.01
CA ASN A 144 -21.46 23.65 13.28
C ASN A 144 -21.23 24.50 12.00
N ASP A 145 -21.95 24.24 10.90
CA ASP A 145 -21.88 24.95 9.61
C ASP A 145 -20.48 25.02 8.95
N LYS A 146 -19.53 24.22 9.41
CA LYS A 146 -18.21 24.11 8.76
C LYS A 146 -18.27 23.09 7.65
N LYS A 147 -18.18 23.57 6.40
CA LYS A 147 -17.94 22.72 5.22
C LYS A 147 -16.51 22.17 5.26
N LYS A 148 -16.35 20.86 5.10
CA LYS A 148 -15.04 20.21 4.94
C LYS A 148 -15.03 19.55 3.57
N LYS A 149 -14.11 19.98 2.70
CA LYS A 149 -13.77 19.26 1.47
C LYS A 149 -13.00 17.98 1.78
#